data_AF-A0AAW0H028-F1
#
_entry.id   AF-A0AAW0H028-F1
#
_cell.length_a   1.000
_cell.length_b   1.000
_cell.length_c   1.000
_cell.angle_alpha   90.00
_cell.angle_beta   90.00
_cell.angle_gamma   90.00
#
_symmetry.space_group_name_H-M   'P 1'
#
loop_
_entity.id
_entity.type
_entity.pdbx_description
1 polymer ?
#
loop_
_entity_poly.entity_id
_entity_poly.type
_entity_poly.pdbx_seq_one_letter_code
_entity_poly.pdbx_strand_id
1 'polypeptide(L)'
;MMAHPLYWPQKSFFYPIGNTTPRVLTQYLAPSENGNILLLGCGDPRNVLYTLHTNRDAVCNGTISLDFTCVDLESAVLARNVVLLALVMDESFASNARPIFSIFYDFFLTQEALSLLKTKCETLLQLAADIETWNSGPYARVIRLCSSFTLTELRRCWRAYISTDTTGPFKTRYQAEMEKTKEYNSSAFIRGRSAGPFFPNAITVITNIFHEFWKNGIMSTHPADIASATHVNPMFAHWSQGSGFVAHHSTFSPLAFPLAPVFASSQTSSSSPSIVSSADIFRYVKDEFQRWCGTFHDVTQSNKDNIKIRFLVGDALHVCPTLRQSSDDSPLLCVSVES
;
A
#
# COMPACT_ATOMS: atom_id res chain seq x y z
N MET A 1 17.87 9.96 -38.24
CA MET A 1 17.33 9.07 -37.18
C MET A 1 18.47 8.88 -36.19
N MET A 2 18.46 9.57 -35.04
CA MET A 2 19.50 9.34 -34.03
C MET A 2 19.14 8.05 -33.28
N ALA A 3 19.99 7.04 -33.39
CA ALA A 3 19.87 5.84 -32.59
C ALA A 3 20.11 6.24 -31.13
N HIS A 4 19.06 6.22 -30.32
CA HIS A 4 19.21 6.37 -28.88
C HIS A 4 19.83 5.07 -28.33
N PRO A 5 20.88 5.14 -27.50
CA PRO A 5 21.46 3.97 -26.89
C PRO A 5 20.41 3.28 -26.01
N LEU A 6 20.31 1.96 -26.15
CA LEU A 6 19.49 1.13 -25.28
C LEU A 6 20.12 1.15 -23.88
N TYR A 7 19.50 1.90 -22.97
CA TYR A 7 19.93 1.92 -21.58
C TYR A 7 19.27 0.75 -20.83
N TRP A 8 20.06 -0.27 -20.52
CA TRP A 8 19.61 -1.34 -19.63
C TRP A 8 19.85 -0.92 -18.18
N PRO A 9 18.80 -0.72 -17.36
CA PRO A 9 18.99 -0.32 -15.98
C PRO A 9 19.74 -1.44 -15.22
N GLN A 10 20.84 -1.07 -14.56
CA GLN A 10 21.67 -2.02 -13.80
C GLN A 10 20.99 -2.51 -12.51
N LYS A 11 19.99 -1.77 -12.01
CA LYS A 11 19.22 -2.10 -10.81
C LYS A 11 17.75 -1.73 -11.01
N SER A 12 16.88 -2.71 -10.82
CA SER A 12 15.43 -2.51 -10.72
C SER A 12 15.03 -2.30 -9.27
N PHE A 13 14.22 -1.29 -9.00
CA PHE A 13 13.68 -1.04 -7.67
C PHE A 13 12.23 -1.54 -7.57
N PHE A 14 11.91 -2.09 -6.41
CA PHE A 14 10.54 -2.38 -6.00
C PHE A 14 9.94 -1.13 -5.35
N TYR A 15 8.72 -0.77 -5.71
CA TYR A 15 7.99 0.37 -5.15
C TYR A 15 6.84 -0.13 -4.25
N PRO A 16 7.13 -0.67 -3.05
CA PRO A 16 6.11 -1.25 -2.18
C PRO A 16 5.12 -0.20 -1.69
N ILE A 17 5.56 1.03 -1.50
CA ILE A 17 4.72 2.13 -1.05
C ILE A 17 5.00 3.33 -1.95
N GLY A 18 3.99 4.11 -2.25
CA GLY A 18 4.23 5.29 -3.04
C GLY A 18 4.74 6.46 -2.21
N ASN A 19 5.44 7.33 -2.91
CA ASN A 19 6.24 8.43 -2.40
C ASN A 19 5.60 9.81 -2.68
N THR A 20 4.27 9.82 -2.84
CA THR A 20 3.47 11.02 -3.10
C THR A 20 2.24 11.03 -2.22
N THR A 21 1.78 12.21 -1.86
CA THR A 21 0.51 12.42 -1.15
C THR A 21 -0.63 11.79 -1.96
N PRO A 22 -1.61 11.15 -1.30
CA PRO A 22 -2.72 10.50 -1.99
C PRO A 22 -3.53 11.53 -2.78
N ARG A 23 -4.12 11.07 -3.88
CA ARG A 23 -5.06 11.85 -4.70
C ARG A 23 -6.48 11.40 -4.44
N VAL A 24 -7.42 12.35 -4.44
CA VAL A 24 -8.85 12.04 -4.47
C VAL A 24 -9.22 11.68 -5.90
N LEU A 25 -9.48 10.40 -6.15
CA LEU A 25 -9.71 9.88 -7.50
C LEU A 25 -11.07 10.31 -8.08
N THR A 26 -11.96 10.83 -7.24
CA THR A 26 -13.28 11.38 -7.62
C THR A 26 -13.29 12.91 -7.75
N GLN A 27 -12.14 13.59 -7.66
CA GLN A 27 -12.10 15.07 -7.61
C GLN A 27 -12.68 15.78 -8.85
N TYR A 28 -12.88 15.04 -9.96
CA TYR A 28 -13.45 15.55 -11.20
C TYR A 28 -14.84 14.97 -11.51
N LEU A 29 -15.41 14.19 -10.60
CA LEU A 29 -16.78 13.68 -10.70
C LEU A 29 -17.75 14.63 -9.99
N ALA A 30 -19.01 14.64 -10.42
CA ALA A 30 -20.03 15.33 -9.66
C ALA A 30 -20.27 14.63 -8.30
N PRO A 31 -20.69 15.34 -7.24
CA PRO A 31 -20.83 14.75 -5.89
C PRO A 31 -21.77 13.53 -5.79
N SER A 32 -22.74 13.41 -6.70
CA SER A 32 -23.70 12.30 -6.76
C SER A 32 -23.38 11.28 -7.88
N GLU A 33 -22.23 11.40 -8.52
CA GLU A 33 -21.85 10.55 -9.64
C GLU A 33 -21.09 9.30 -9.16
N ASN A 34 -21.49 8.15 -9.68
CA ASN A 34 -20.77 6.89 -9.45
C ASN A 34 -19.39 6.93 -10.12
N GLY A 35 -18.37 6.40 -9.45
CA GLY A 35 -17.00 6.37 -9.98
C GLY A 35 -16.64 5.02 -10.57
N ASN A 36 -16.32 4.95 -11.86
CA ASN A 36 -15.63 3.82 -12.48
C ASN A 36 -14.21 4.24 -12.85
N ILE A 37 -13.22 3.81 -12.06
CA ILE A 37 -11.89 4.40 -12.02
C ILE A 37 -10.84 3.34 -12.39
N LEU A 38 -10.15 3.55 -13.51
CA LEU A 38 -8.99 2.75 -13.93
C LEU A 38 -7.69 3.36 -13.41
N LEU A 39 -6.91 2.59 -12.65
CA LEU A 39 -5.62 2.96 -12.10
C LEU A 39 -4.50 2.14 -12.76
N LEU A 40 -3.77 2.76 -13.68
CA LEU A 40 -2.62 2.16 -14.37
C LEU A 40 -1.34 2.42 -13.58
N GLY A 41 -0.62 1.36 -13.19
CA GLY A 41 0.46 1.46 -12.22
C GLY A 41 -0.10 1.91 -10.87
N CYS A 42 -1.10 1.18 -10.37
CA CYS A 42 -1.89 1.62 -9.23
C CYS A 42 -1.05 1.84 -7.96
N GLY A 43 0.07 1.13 -7.81
CA GLY A 43 0.88 1.17 -6.61
C GLY A 43 0.12 0.65 -5.39
N ASP A 44 0.46 1.16 -4.21
CA ASP A 44 -0.24 0.86 -2.95
C ASP A 44 -1.70 1.41 -2.93
N PRO A 45 -2.56 0.99 -1.99
CA PRO A 45 -3.97 1.33 -2.03
C PRO A 45 -4.26 2.71 -1.42
N ARG A 46 -3.26 3.56 -1.17
CA ARG A 46 -3.48 4.84 -0.47
C ARG A 46 -4.45 5.76 -1.20
N ASN A 47 -4.41 5.80 -2.53
CA ASN A 47 -5.34 6.63 -3.31
C ASN A 47 -6.78 6.12 -3.18
N VAL A 48 -6.97 4.79 -3.18
CA VAL A 48 -8.28 4.16 -2.99
C VAL A 48 -8.81 4.44 -1.59
N LEU A 49 -8.02 4.13 -0.55
CA LEU A 49 -8.40 4.33 0.85
C LEU A 49 -8.69 5.80 1.16
N TYR A 50 -7.85 6.72 0.68
CA TYR A 50 -8.05 8.15 0.87
C TYR A 50 -9.29 8.66 0.14
N THR A 51 -9.52 8.21 -1.10
CA THR A 51 -10.74 8.58 -1.85
C THR A 51 -11.99 8.09 -1.13
N LEU A 52 -11.98 6.88 -0.57
CA LEU A 52 -13.10 6.38 0.22
C LEU A 52 -13.31 7.21 1.49
N HIS A 53 -12.22 7.55 2.19
CA HIS A 53 -12.27 8.38 3.38
C HIS A 53 -12.88 9.76 3.10
N THR A 54 -12.48 10.43 2.01
CA THR A 54 -13.02 11.74 1.65
C THR A 54 -14.47 11.70 1.17
N ASN A 55 -14.94 10.55 0.69
CA ASN A 55 -16.33 10.35 0.24
C ASN A 55 -17.15 9.49 1.22
N ARG A 56 -16.69 9.36 2.47
CA ARG A 56 -17.23 8.39 3.46
C ARG A 56 -18.75 8.42 3.56
N ASP A 57 -19.34 9.60 3.70
CA ASP A 57 -20.77 9.74 3.98
C ASP A 57 -21.59 9.39 2.73
N ALA A 58 -21.12 9.78 1.53
CA ALA A 58 -21.79 9.46 0.27
C ALA A 58 -21.75 7.95 -0.03
N VAL A 59 -20.64 7.28 0.27
CA VAL A 59 -20.51 5.83 0.05
C VAL A 59 -21.27 5.03 1.12
N CYS A 60 -21.15 5.40 2.40
CA CYS A 60 -21.85 4.75 3.52
C CYS A 60 -23.37 4.92 3.46
N ASN A 61 -23.88 6.02 2.90
CA ASN A 61 -25.32 6.21 2.72
C ASN A 61 -25.81 5.68 1.37
N GLY A 62 -24.94 5.07 0.56
CA GLY A 62 -25.25 4.55 -0.77
C GLY A 62 -25.69 5.59 -1.79
N THR A 63 -25.28 6.85 -1.59
CA THR A 63 -25.49 7.93 -2.56
C THR A 63 -24.64 7.73 -3.81
N ILE A 64 -23.42 7.20 -3.64
CA ILE A 64 -22.53 6.85 -4.74
C ILE A 64 -21.98 5.43 -4.57
N SER A 65 -21.61 4.81 -5.69
CA SER A 65 -20.81 3.59 -5.75
C SER A 65 -19.46 3.88 -6.41
N LEU A 66 -18.41 3.24 -5.90
CA LEU A 66 -17.04 3.40 -6.36
C LEU A 66 -16.45 2.06 -6.78
N ASP A 67 -16.03 2.01 -8.03
CA ASP A 67 -15.50 0.84 -8.69
C ASP A 67 -14.07 1.16 -9.18
N PHE A 68 -13.07 0.53 -8.55
CA PHE A 68 -11.66 0.71 -8.87
C PHE A 68 -11.16 -0.50 -9.63
N THR A 69 -10.51 -0.28 -10.78
CA THR A 69 -9.72 -1.29 -11.48
C THR A 69 -8.24 -0.93 -11.34
N CYS A 70 -7.54 -1.68 -10.49
CA CYS A 70 -6.15 -1.52 -10.12
C CYS A 70 -5.27 -2.44 -10.98
N VAL A 71 -4.49 -1.82 -11.87
CA VAL A 71 -3.55 -2.52 -12.76
C VAL A 71 -2.13 -2.20 -12.31
N ASP A 72 -1.32 -3.23 -12.12
CA ASP A 72 0.11 -3.06 -11.86
C ASP A 72 0.90 -4.19 -12.53
N LEU A 73 2.12 -3.85 -12.99
CA LEU A 73 3.02 -4.82 -13.56
C LEU A 73 3.62 -5.72 -12.47
N GLU A 74 3.83 -5.15 -11.27
CA GLU A 74 4.46 -5.86 -10.17
C GLU A 74 3.42 -6.59 -9.31
N SER A 75 3.38 -7.91 -9.44
CA SER A 75 2.43 -8.75 -8.70
C SER A 75 2.61 -8.64 -7.18
N ALA A 76 3.81 -8.37 -6.69
CA ALA A 76 4.03 -8.15 -5.26
C ALA A 76 3.36 -6.86 -4.74
N VAL A 77 3.17 -5.82 -5.57
CA VAL A 77 2.37 -4.65 -5.16
C VAL A 77 0.93 -5.08 -4.90
N LEU A 78 0.31 -5.78 -5.86
CA LEU A 78 -1.09 -6.20 -5.76
C LEU A 78 -1.30 -7.22 -4.64
N ALA A 79 -0.37 -8.17 -4.46
CA ALA A 79 -0.42 -9.16 -3.38
C ALA A 79 -0.45 -8.50 -2.00
N ARG A 80 0.35 -7.43 -1.82
CA ARG A 80 0.38 -6.65 -0.59
C ARG A 80 -0.91 -5.87 -0.36
N ASN A 81 -1.45 -5.28 -1.42
CA ASN A 81 -2.72 -4.54 -1.35
C ASN A 81 -3.87 -5.46 -0.91
N VAL A 82 -3.96 -6.67 -1.49
CA VAL A 82 -4.99 -7.64 -1.10
C VAL A 82 -4.83 -8.08 0.36
N VAL A 83 -3.60 -8.31 0.84
CA VAL A 83 -3.35 -8.63 2.26
C VAL A 83 -3.85 -7.51 3.18
N LEU A 84 -3.50 -6.25 2.90
CA LEU A 84 -3.95 -5.12 3.70
C LEU A 84 -5.48 -5.00 3.70
N LEU A 85 -6.11 -5.00 2.54
CA LEU A 85 -7.56 -4.85 2.43
C LEU A 85 -8.29 -6.01 3.12
N ALA A 86 -7.83 -7.25 2.94
CA ALA A 86 -8.42 -8.40 3.62
C ALA A 86 -8.27 -8.34 5.15
N LEU A 87 -7.12 -7.90 5.67
CA LEU A 87 -6.93 -7.67 7.12
C LEU A 87 -7.88 -6.61 7.67
N VAL A 88 -8.11 -5.54 6.91
CA VAL A 88 -9.01 -4.45 7.34
C VAL A 88 -10.48 -4.87 7.24
N MET A 89 -10.85 -5.74 6.31
CA MET A 89 -12.22 -6.25 6.19
C MET A 89 -12.63 -7.22 7.32
N ASP A 90 -11.67 -7.82 8.01
CA ASP A 90 -11.95 -8.75 9.10
C ASP A 90 -12.51 -8.03 10.34
N GLU A 91 -13.35 -8.72 11.09
CA GLU A 91 -13.91 -8.23 12.37
C GLU A 91 -12.80 -7.89 13.40
N SER A 92 -11.64 -8.54 13.28
CA SER A 92 -10.50 -8.31 14.18
C SER A 92 -9.70 -7.04 13.87
N PHE A 93 -10.08 -6.26 12.86
CA PHE A 93 -9.36 -5.05 12.44
C PHE A 93 -9.09 -4.09 13.60
N ALA A 94 -10.11 -3.79 14.42
CA ALA A 94 -9.99 -2.83 15.52
C ALA A 94 -8.91 -3.22 16.54
N SER A 95 -8.84 -4.51 16.91
CA SER A 95 -7.80 -5.04 17.81
C SER A 95 -6.42 -5.14 17.16
N ASN A 96 -6.36 -5.20 15.82
CA ASN A 96 -5.14 -5.44 15.06
C ASN A 96 -4.63 -4.21 14.29
N ALA A 97 -5.19 -3.00 14.50
CA ALA A 97 -4.83 -1.81 13.73
C ALA A 97 -3.31 -1.52 13.75
N ARG A 98 -2.67 -1.69 14.92
CA ARG A 98 -1.22 -1.50 15.08
C ARG A 98 -0.39 -2.54 14.31
N PRO A 99 -0.55 -3.86 14.50
CA PRO A 99 0.20 -4.83 13.71
C PRO A 99 -0.11 -4.73 12.21
N ILE A 100 -1.34 -4.41 11.80
CA ILE A 100 -1.70 -4.20 10.38
C ILE A 100 -0.90 -3.05 9.76
N PHE A 101 -0.74 -1.93 10.48
CA PHE A 101 0.10 -0.81 10.03
C PHE A 101 1.55 -1.25 9.81
N SER A 102 2.13 -1.98 10.78
CA SER A 102 3.51 -2.47 10.67
C SER A 102 3.69 -3.49 9.53
N ILE A 103 2.73 -4.41 9.36
CA ILE A 103 2.71 -5.36 8.22
C ILE A 103 2.83 -4.61 6.89
N PHE A 104 2.14 -3.48 6.74
CA PHE A 104 2.12 -2.79 5.46
C PHE A 104 3.33 -1.86 5.24
N TYR A 105 3.80 -1.17 6.28
CA TYR A 105 4.75 -0.06 6.12
C TYR A 105 6.14 -0.28 6.72
N ASP A 106 6.32 -1.20 7.67
CA ASP A 106 7.61 -1.39 8.34
C ASP A 106 8.45 -2.48 7.63
N PHE A 107 9.76 -2.29 7.56
CA PHE A 107 10.71 -3.28 7.04
C PHE A 107 10.94 -4.44 7.99
N PHE A 108 10.75 -4.21 9.29
CA PHE A 108 10.83 -5.25 10.32
C PHE A 108 9.52 -5.36 11.10
N LEU A 109 9.19 -6.59 11.48
CA LEU A 109 7.97 -6.94 12.20
C LEU A 109 8.31 -7.50 13.58
N THR A 110 7.39 -7.28 14.51
CA THR A 110 7.29 -8.07 15.74
C THR A 110 6.81 -9.48 15.41
N GLN A 111 7.00 -10.42 16.35
CA GLN A 111 6.48 -11.78 16.19
C GLN A 111 4.95 -11.79 16.03
N GLU A 112 4.24 -10.91 16.74
CA GLU A 112 2.78 -10.75 16.63
C GLU A 112 2.36 -10.36 15.20
N ALA A 113 2.97 -9.32 14.64
CA ALA A 113 2.66 -8.85 13.30
C ALA A 113 3.04 -9.88 12.22
N LEU A 114 4.16 -10.59 12.41
CA LEU A 114 4.55 -11.67 11.50
C LEU A 114 3.54 -12.84 11.53
N SER A 115 3.10 -13.25 12.72
CA SER A 115 2.09 -14.31 12.86
C SER A 115 0.78 -13.91 12.18
N LEU A 116 0.30 -12.68 12.42
CA LEU A 116 -0.91 -12.16 11.78
C LEU A 116 -0.79 -12.16 10.24
N LEU A 117 0.36 -11.73 9.70
CA LEU A 117 0.63 -11.78 8.26
C LEU A 117 0.57 -13.22 7.72
N LYS A 118 1.27 -14.16 8.35
CA LYS A 118 1.32 -15.56 7.89
C LYS A 118 -0.06 -16.20 7.91
N THR A 119 -0.81 -16.04 9.00
CA THR A 119 -2.19 -16.54 9.10
C THR A 119 -3.07 -15.94 8.01
N LYS A 120 -2.98 -14.63 7.75
CA LYS A 120 -3.76 -14.02 6.66
C LYS A 120 -3.38 -14.60 5.29
N CYS A 121 -2.09 -14.74 5.01
CA CYS A 121 -1.63 -15.32 3.75
C CYS A 121 -2.10 -16.77 3.58
N GLU A 122 -2.12 -17.58 4.65
CA GLU A 122 -2.65 -18.94 4.61
C GLU A 122 -4.15 -18.96 4.28
N THR A 123 -4.95 -18.10 4.93
CA THR A 123 -6.38 -17.92 4.60
C THR A 123 -6.58 -17.52 3.14
N LEU A 124 -5.81 -16.53 2.65
CA LEU A 124 -5.91 -16.07 1.27
C LEU A 124 -5.51 -17.17 0.28
N LEU A 125 -4.52 -18.02 0.60
CA LEU A 125 -4.15 -19.16 -0.23
C LEU A 125 -5.24 -20.23 -0.29
N GLN A 126 -6.00 -20.45 0.78
CA GLN A 126 -7.13 -21.38 0.77
C GLN A 126 -8.27 -20.82 -0.10
N LEU A 127 -8.62 -19.55 0.09
CA LEU A 127 -9.69 -18.89 -0.66
C LEU A 127 -9.35 -18.68 -2.14
N ALA A 128 -8.08 -18.50 -2.48
CA ALA A 128 -7.65 -18.32 -3.85
C ALA A 128 -7.22 -19.63 -4.51
N ALA A 129 -7.82 -20.78 -4.19
CA ALA A 129 -7.48 -22.05 -4.85
C ALA A 129 -7.63 -21.96 -6.37
N ASP A 130 -8.75 -21.36 -6.80
CA ASP A 130 -9.13 -21.00 -8.16
C ASP A 130 -10.06 -19.76 -8.12
N ILE A 131 -10.48 -19.26 -9.27
CA ILE A 131 -11.29 -18.03 -9.37
C ILE A 131 -12.68 -18.26 -8.76
N GLU A 132 -13.24 -19.45 -8.93
CA GLU A 132 -14.57 -19.84 -8.46
C GLU A 132 -14.61 -19.85 -6.92
N THR A 133 -13.61 -20.48 -6.30
CA THR A 133 -13.39 -20.49 -4.85
C THR A 133 -13.18 -19.08 -4.33
N TRP A 134 -12.39 -18.26 -5.02
CA TRP A 134 -12.22 -16.86 -4.63
C TRP A 134 -13.55 -16.11 -4.67
N ASN A 135 -14.31 -16.26 -5.75
CA ASN A 135 -15.56 -15.54 -5.99
C ASN A 135 -16.70 -15.95 -5.05
N SER A 136 -16.64 -17.15 -4.48
CA SER A 136 -17.54 -17.60 -3.41
C SER A 136 -17.09 -17.19 -2.01
N GLY A 137 -15.84 -16.71 -1.88
CA GLY A 137 -15.24 -16.32 -0.60
C GLY A 137 -15.77 -14.99 -0.02
N PRO A 138 -15.44 -14.72 1.26
CA PRO A 138 -15.99 -13.57 1.99
C PRO A 138 -15.50 -12.21 1.45
N TYR A 139 -14.33 -12.18 0.81
CA TYR A 139 -13.74 -10.94 0.27
C TYR A 139 -14.26 -10.60 -1.12
N ALA A 140 -14.85 -11.57 -1.84
CA ALA A 140 -15.15 -11.47 -3.26
C ALA A 140 -16.03 -10.28 -3.63
N ARG A 141 -17.00 -9.92 -2.77
CA ARG A 141 -17.91 -8.81 -3.04
C ARG A 141 -17.19 -7.49 -3.27
N VAL A 142 -16.11 -7.27 -2.51
CA VAL A 142 -15.32 -6.03 -2.55
C VAL A 142 -14.05 -6.23 -3.37
N ILE A 143 -13.35 -7.34 -3.20
CA ILE A 143 -12.06 -7.61 -3.84
C ILE A 143 -12.24 -8.64 -4.97
N ARG A 144 -11.98 -8.22 -6.21
CA ARG A 144 -12.06 -9.05 -7.41
C ARG A 144 -10.67 -9.31 -7.98
N LEU A 145 -10.37 -10.57 -8.30
CA LEU A 145 -9.18 -10.96 -9.05
C LEU A 145 -9.59 -11.18 -10.50
N CYS A 146 -9.08 -10.38 -11.43
CA CYS A 146 -9.64 -10.28 -12.78
C CYS A 146 -9.20 -11.38 -13.75
N SER A 147 -8.18 -12.16 -13.41
CA SER A 147 -7.67 -13.25 -14.26
C SER A 147 -7.03 -14.37 -13.43
N SER A 148 -6.96 -15.57 -14.01
CA SER A 148 -6.31 -16.74 -13.40
C SER A 148 -4.81 -16.50 -13.23
N PHE A 149 -4.21 -15.75 -14.17
CA PHE A 149 -2.84 -15.27 -14.08
C PHE A 149 -2.62 -14.38 -12.86
N THR A 150 -3.49 -13.38 -12.65
CA THR A 150 -3.42 -12.52 -11.46
C THR A 150 -3.49 -13.35 -10.18
N LEU A 151 -4.47 -14.25 -10.08
CA LEU A 151 -4.62 -15.15 -8.94
C LEU A 151 -3.36 -15.99 -8.70
N THR A 152 -2.77 -16.56 -9.75
CA THR A 152 -1.55 -17.38 -9.67
C THR A 152 -0.38 -16.58 -9.13
N GLU A 153 -0.17 -15.36 -9.64
CA GLU A 153 0.92 -14.49 -9.22
C GLU A 153 0.77 -14.00 -7.78
N LEU A 154 -0.45 -13.68 -7.34
CA LEU A 154 -0.66 -13.27 -5.94
C LEU A 154 -0.42 -14.44 -4.99
N ARG A 155 -0.86 -15.65 -5.36
CA ARG A 155 -0.57 -16.88 -4.59
C ARG A 155 0.92 -17.15 -4.48
N ARG A 156 1.69 -16.95 -5.56
CA ARG A 156 3.15 -17.08 -5.54
C ARG A 156 3.76 -16.17 -4.47
N CYS A 157 3.32 -14.92 -4.41
CA CYS A 157 3.76 -13.95 -3.40
C CYS A 157 3.37 -14.38 -1.98
N TRP A 158 2.12 -14.76 -1.74
CA TRP A 158 1.66 -15.17 -0.40
C TRP A 158 2.35 -16.44 0.11
N ARG A 159 2.64 -17.41 -0.78
CA ARG A 159 3.46 -18.58 -0.41
C ARG A 159 4.86 -18.17 0.01
N ALA A 160 5.48 -17.26 -0.73
CA ALA A 160 6.80 -16.73 -0.38
C ALA A 160 6.77 -16.01 0.98
N TYR A 161 5.72 -15.24 1.28
CA TYR A 161 5.58 -14.55 2.57
C TYR A 161 5.52 -15.52 3.75
N ILE A 162 4.85 -16.66 3.58
CA ILE A 162 4.75 -17.72 4.61
C ILE A 162 6.09 -18.45 4.79
N SER A 163 6.75 -18.81 3.68
CA SER A 163 7.95 -19.67 3.69
C SER A 163 9.24 -18.94 4.00
N THR A 164 9.24 -17.61 4.00
CA THR A 164 10.44 -16.81 4.29
C THR A 164 10.94 -17.06 5.71
N ASP A 165 12.20 -17.45 5.84
CA ASP A 165 12.95 -17.28 7.09
C ASP A 165 13.25 -15.79 7.26
N THR A 166 12.60 -15.18 8.24
CA THR A 166 12.67 -13.75 8.50
C THR A 166 13.84 -13.37 9.42
N THR A 167 14.69 -14.33 9.76
CA THR A 167 15.80 -14.19 10.71
C THR A 167 17.12 -14.69 10.12
N GLY A 168 18.13 -14.86 10.97
CA GLY A 168 19.38 -15.56 10.61
C GLY A 168 20.11 -14.97 9.39
N PRO A 169 20.68 -15.82 8.53
CA PRO A 169 21.46 -15.38 7.36
C PRO A 169 20.65 -14.54 6.36
N PHE A 170 19.34 -14.80 6.23
CA PHE A 170 18.48 -14.03 5.34
C PHE A 170 18.38 -12.59 5.80
N LYS A 171 18.13 -12.37 7.10
CA LYS A 171 18.09 -11.02 7.70
C LYS A 171 19.42 -10.29 7.53
N THR A 172 20.56 -10.96 7.75
CA THR A 172 21.88 -10.33 7.58
C THR A 172 22.08 -9.83 6.14
N ARG A 173 21.75 -10.66 5.14
CA ARG A 173 21.82 -10.25 3.73
C ARG A 173 20.84 -9.12 3.40
N TYR A 174 19.61 -9.20 3.91
CA TYR A 174 18.59 -8.17 3.73
C TYR A 174 19.06 -6.81 4.26
N GLN A 175 19.64 -6.79 5.46
CA GLN A 175 20.20 -5.57 6.05
C GLN A 175 21.40 -5.04 5.27
N ALA A 176 22.28 -5.91 4.76
CA ALA A 176 23.41 -5.48 3.93
C ALA A 176 22.95 -4.79 2.62
N GLU A 177 21.92 -5.33 1.96
CA GLU A 177 21.34 -4.71 0.76
C GLU A 177 20.56 -3.42 1.07
N MET A 178 19.95 -3.34 2.25
CA MET A 178 19.34 -2.12 2.76
C MET A 178 20.38 -1.01 2.94
N GLU A 179 21.54 -1.29 3.55
CA GLU A 179 22.63 -0.31 3.68
C GLU A 179 23.14 0.16 2.32
N LYS A 180 23.40 -0.75 1.37
CA LYS A 180 23.80 -0.38 0.00
C LYS A 180 22.75 0.50 -0.69
N THR A 181 21.47 0.30 -0.38
CA THR A 181 20.39 1.08 -1.01
C THR A 181 20.30 2.50 -0.44
N LYS A 182 20.73 2.73 0.80
CA LYS A 182 20.82 4.09 1.39
C LYS A 182 21.79 5.00 0.64
N GLU A 183 22.79 4.43 -0.02
CA GLU A 183 23.79 5.18 -0.82
C GLU A 183 23.15 5.94 -2.00
N TYR A 184 22.00 5.47 -2.50
CA TYR A 184 21.26 6.11 -3.61
C TYR A 184 20.49 7.38 -3.18
N ASN A 185 20.81 7.95 -2.01
CA ASN A 185 20.18 9.08 -1.32
C ASN A 185 19.21 9.93 -2.17
N SER A 186 17.93 9.92 -1.80
CA SER A 186 16.94 10.79 -2.44
C SER A 186 17.00 12.21 -1.88
N SER A 187 16.75 13.19 -2.75
CA SER A 187 16.72 14.61 -2.36
C SER A 187 15.77 14.84 -1.17
N ALA A 188 16.23 15.57 -0.15
CA ALA A 188 15.40 16.01 0.98
C ALA A 188 14.12 16.71 0.50
N PHE A 189 14.20 17.44 -0.62
CA PHE A 189 13.08 18.17 -1.19
C PHE A 189 11.87 17.27 -1.51
N ILE A 190 12.11 16.06 -1.99
CA ILE A 190 11.04 15.09 -2.32
C ILE A 190 10.27 14.71 -1.05
N ARG A 191 10.95 14.70 0.10
CA ARG A 191 10.42 14.21 1.37
C ARG A 191 9.48 15.22 2.05
N GLY A 192 9.70 16.52 1.89
CA GLY A 192 8.85 17.54 2.52
C GLY A 192 7.51 17.81 1.82
N ARG A 193 7.28 17.29 0.60
CA ARG A 193 6.15 17.72 -0.25
C ARG A 193 4.78 17.47 0.37
N SER A 194 4.64 16.43 1.19
CA SER A 194 3.38 16.12 1.86
C SER A 194 2.97 17.17 2.90
N ALA A 195 3.88 18.03 3.35
CA ALA A 195 3.57 19.14 4.26
C ALA A 195 2.95 20.36 3.53
N GLY A 196 2.93 20.37 2.20
CA GLY A 196 2.33 21.46 1.42
C GLY A 196 2.96 22.82 1.74
N PRO A 197 2.17 23.87 2.05
CA PRO A 197 2.68 25.19 2.43
C PRO A 197 3.63 25.19 3.64
N PHE A 198 3.56 24.17 4.50
CA PHE A 198 4.43 24.04 5.66
C PHE A 198 5.79 23.38 5.34
N PHE A 199 6.11 23.16 4.05
CA PHE A 199 7.38 22.59 3.61
C PHE A 199 8.61 23.19 4.32
N PRO A 200 8.77 24.53 4.44
CA PRO A 200 9.95 25.11 5.09
C PRO A 200 10.10 24.69 6.56
N ASN A 201 8.99 24.51 7.27
CA ASN A 201 8.96 24.08 8.67
C ASN A 201 9.16 22.56 8.81
N ALA A 202 8.76 21.80 7.78
CA ALA A 202 8.69 20.35 7.84
C ALA A 202 9.98 19.66 7.37
N ILE A 203 10.75 20.29 6.48
CA ILE A 203 11.86 19.63 5.77
C ILE A 203 12.90 19.01 6.71
N THR A 204 13.28 19.71 7.78
CA THR A 204 14.29 19.24 8.73
C THR A 204 13.79 18.04 9.52
N VAL A 205 12.62 18.16 10.15
CA VAL A 205 12.05 17.05 10.94
C VAL A 205 11.81 15.85 10.03
N ILE A 206 11.20 16.02 8.86
CA ILE A 206 10.91 14.94 7.91
C ILE A 206 12.19 14.24 7.42
N THR A 207 13.26 14.99 7.19
CA THR A 207 14.56 14.40 6.83
C THR A 207 15.10 13.53 7.96
N ASN A 208 14.96 13.97 9.21
CA ASN A 208 15.41 13.21 10.37
C ASN A 208 14.60 11.92 10.56
N ILE A 209 13.26 11.97 10.51
CA ILE A 209 12.44 10.75 10.61
C ILE A 209 12.67 9.78 9.45
N PHE A 210 13.00 10.28 8.26
CA PHE A 210 13.42 9.40 7.16
C PHE A 210 14.68 8.61 7.53
N HIS A 211 15.69 9.28 8.08
CA HIS A 211 16.93 8.62 8.51
C HIS A 211 16.70 7.66 9.67
N GLU A 212 15.85 8.03 10.64
CA GLU A 212 15.45 7.14 11.75
C GLU A 212 14.72 5.90 11.24
N PHE A 213 13.75 6.07 10.33
CA PHE A 213 13.04 4.95 9.71
C PHE A 213 13.99 4.03 8.95
N TRP A 214 14.89 4.57 8.11
CA TRP A 214 15.87 3.75 7.38
C TRP A 214 16.94 3.15 8.30
N LYS A 215 17.19 3.71 9.49
CA LYS A 215 18.09 3.11 10.47
C LYS A 215 17.43 1.94 11.20
N ASN A 216 16.21 2.14 11.67
CA ASN A 216 15.52 1.18 12.54
C ASN A 216 14.66 0.18 11.77
N GLY A 217 14.27 0.53 10.54
CA GLY A 217 13.34 -0.18 9.67
C GLY A 217 11.89 -0.21 10.15
N ILE A 218 11.53 0.59 11.15
CA ILE A 218 10.17 0.74 11.66
C ILE A 218 9.83 2.20 11.96
N MET A 219 8.54 2.56 11.94
CA MET A 219 8.05 3.87 12.39
C MET A 219 7.75 3.90 13.90
N SER A 220 8.80 3.86 14.71
CA SER A 220 8.69 4.12 16.15
C SER A 220 9.94 4.80 16.68
N THR A 221 9.72 5.68 17.65
CA THR A 221 10.78 6.30 18.46
C THR A 221 10.99 5.56 19.79
N HIS A 222 10.14 4.58 20.12
CA HIS A 222 10.22 3.86 21.40
C HIS A 222 11.24 2.71 21.32
N PRO A 223 12.26 2.66 22.21
CA PRO A 223 13.27 1.62 22.18
C PRO A 223 12.71 0.19 22.29
N ALA A 224 11.61 -0.01 23.04
CA ALA A 224 10.97 -1.31 23.18
C ALA A 224 10.36 -1.82 21.85
N ASP A 225 9.75 -0.91 21.08
CA ASP A 225 9.20 -1.24 19.76
C ASP A 225 10.34 -1.65 18.80
N ILE A 226 11.42 -0.86 18.79
CA ILE A 226 12.59 -1.13 17.94
C ILE A 226 13.24 -2.48 18.31
N ALA A 227 13.39 -2.75 19.60
CA ALA A 227 13.99 -4.00 20.08
C ALA A 227 13.12 -5.23 19.77
N SER A 228 11.79 -5.09 19.73
CA SER A 228 10.87 -6.20 19.47
C SER A 228 10.66 -6.50 17.97
N ALA A 229 10.98 -5.56 17.07
CA ALA A 229 10.87 -5.74 15.62
C ALA A 229 12.09 -6.50 15.05
N THR A 230 12.16 -7.80 15.33
CA THR A 230 13.33 -8.63 15.03
C THR A 230 13.24 -9.39 13.70
N HIS A 231 12.06 -9.46 13.08
CA HIS A 231 11.82 -10.26 11.88
C HIS A 231 11.79 -9.39 10.63
N VAL A 232 12.46 -9.79 9.54
CA VAL A 232 12.27 -9.16 8.23
C VAL A 232 10.80 -9.26 7.83
N ASN A 233 10.22 -8.16 7.35
CA ASN A 233 8.89 -8.17 6.74
C ASN A 233 8.95 -8.84 5.35
N PRO A 234 8.34 -10.03 5.15
CA PRO A 234 8.38 -10.71 3.86
C PRO A 234 7.74 -9.90 2.72
N MET A 235 6.80 -9.00 3.03
CA MET A 235 6.17 -8.12 2.04
C MET A 235 7.14 -7.09 1.44
N PHE A 236 8.31 -6.86 2.04
CA PHE A 236 9.37 -6.03 1.47
C PHE A 236 10.54 -6.85 0.91
N ALA A 237 10.42 -8.18 0.95
CA ALA A 237 11.51 -9.10 0.68
C ALA A 237 11.32 -9.90 -0.62
N HIS A 238 10.18 -9.78 -1.28
CA HIS A 238 9.86 -10.50 -2.53
C HIS A 238 9.21 -9.57 -3.54
N TRP A 239 9.59 -9.75 -4.80
CA TRP A 239 9.00 -9.09 -5.97
C TRP A 239 9.00 -10.06 -7.15
N SER A 240 8.56 -9.60 -8.32
CA SER A 240 8.46 -10.40 -9.54
C SER A 240 9.76 -11.09 -9.97
N GLN A 241 10.93 -10.51 -9.68
CA GLN A 241 12.23 -10.98 -10.18
C GLN A 241 13.10 -11.67 -9.12
N GLY A 242 12.64 -11.79 -7.86
CA GLY A 242 13.43 -12.48 -6.84
C GLY A 242 13.10 -12.11 -5.39
N SER A 243 14.08 -12.36 -4.52
CA SER A 243 14.00 -12.09 -3.08
C SER A 243 15.23 -11.34 -2.56
N GLY A 244 15.04 -10.57 -1.49
CA GLY A 244 16.04 -9.67 -0.90
C GLY A 244 15.49 -8.27 -0.65
N PHE A 245 16.36 -7.31 -0.31
CA PHE A 245 15.96 -5.91 -0.18
C PHE A 245 16.20 -5.16 -1.50
N VAL A 246 15.12 -4.77 -2.17
CA VAL A 246 15.19 -3.89 -3.36
C VAL A 246 14.15 -2.77 -3.33
N ALA A 247 13.59 -2.49 -2.15
CA ALA A 247 12.70 -1.37 -1.98
C ALA A 247 13.41 -0.08 -2.43
N HIS A 248 12.69 0.77 -3.17
CA HIS A 248 13.23 2.02 -3.69
C HIS A 248 13.83 2.87 -2.56
N HIS A 249 14.97 3.51 -2.80
CA HIS A 249 15.72 4.30 -1.80
C HIS A 249 14.95 5.54 -1.27
N SER A 250 13.79 5.86 -1.85
CA SER A 250 12.86 6.90 -1.33
C SER A 250 11.64 6.31 -0.58
N THR A 251 11.62 5.00 -0.34
CA THR A 251 10.54 4.31 0.40
C THR A 251 10.41 4.93 1.79
N PHE A 252 9.32 5.67 2.01
CA PHE A 252 9.05 6.36 3.26
C PHE A 252 7.56 6.67 3.38
N SER A 253 6.85 5.98 4.26
CA SER A 253 5.40 6.02 4.34
C SER A 253 4.80 7.37 4.75
N PRO A 254 5.44 8.28 5.52
CA PRO A 254 4.85 9.59 5.78
C PRO A 254 4.61 10.44 4.51
N LEU A 255 5.25 10.11 3.38
CA LEU A 255 4.95 10.74 2.09
C LEU A 255 3.59 10.33 1.53
N ALA A 256 3.08 9.17 1.94
CA ALA A 256 1.78 8.64 1.56
C ALA A 256 0.62 9.27 2.37
N PHE A 257 0.88 10.28 3.20
CA PHE A 257 -0.12 10.97 4.01
C PHE A 257 -0.04 12.48 3.84
N PRO A 258 -1.15 13.23 3.88
CA PRO A 258 -1.13 14.69 3.87
C PRO A 258 -0.63 15.20 5.23
N LEU A 259 0.61 15.68 5.31
CA LEU A 259 1.22 16.12 6.58
C LEU A 259 0.91 17.58 6.94
N ALA A 260 0.30 18.36 6.06
CA ALA A 260 -0.03 19.76 6.36
C ALA A 260 -0.83 19.96 7.67
N PRO A 261 -1.83 19.11 8.03
CA PRO A 261 -2.63 19.31 9.24
C PRO A 261 -1.85 19.25 10.57
N VAL A 262 -0.81 18.42 10.66
CA VAL A 262 0.00 18.31 11.89
C VAL A 262 0.85 19.56 12.13
N PHE A 263 1.29 20.23 11.06
CA PHE A 263 2.00 21.52 11.16
C PHE A 263 1.07 22.72 11.34
N ALA A 264 -0.16 22.65 10.80
CA ALA A 264 -1.15 23.71 11.01
C ALA A 264 -1.59 23.76 12.48
N SER A 265 -1.85 22.60 13.09
CA SER A 265 -2.32 22.48 14.48
C SER A 265 -1.29 22.94 15.52
N SER A 266 0.01 22.88 15.19
CA SER A 266 1.08 23.33 16.09
C SER A 266 1.25 24.85 16.12
N GLN A 267 0.63 25.58 15.18
CA GLN A 267 0.68 27.05 15.07
C GLN A 267 -0.52 27.75 15.73
N THR A 268 -1.61 27.03 15.98
CA THR A 268 -2.86 27.58 16.55
C THR A 268 -2.88 27.59 18.08
N SER A 269 -1.90 26.97 18.75
CA SER A 269 -1.76 27.07 20.21
C SER A 269 -1.30 28.48 20.61
N SER A 270 -2.09 29.15 21.45
CA SER A 270 -1.86 30.52 21.94
C SER A 270 -0.62 30.66 22.85
N SER A 271 -0.02 29.55 23.23
CA SER A 271 1.32 29.43 23.80
C SER A 271 2.28 29.00 22.68
N SER A 272 3.40 29.71 22.54
CA SER A 272 4.50 29.59 21.57
C SER A 272 4.45 28.39 20.60
N PRO A 273 4.66 28.59 19.27
CA PRO A 273 4.54 27.53 18.28
C PRO A 273 5.30 26.28 18.72
N SER A 274 4.56 25.19 18.93
CA SER A 274 5.16 23.93 19.37
C SER A 274 5.93 23.31 18.20
N ILE A 275 7.18 22.92 18.46
CA ILE A 275 8.02 22.27 17.45
C ILE A 275 7.47 20.86 17.23
N VAL A 276 7.00 20.57 16.02
CA VAL A 276 6.51 19.24 15.63
C VAL A 276 7.66 18.24 15.73
N SER A 277 7.48 17.20 16.55
CA SER A 277 8.49 16.15 16.78
C SER A 277 8.32 14.95 15.85
N SER A 278 9.33 14.06 15.80
CA SER A 278 9.24 12.75 15.13
C SER A 278 8.04 11.94 15.61
N ALA A 279 7.79 11.94 16.92
CA ALA A 279 6.68 11.21 17.53
C ALA A 279 5.32 11.77 17.10
N ASP A 280 5.21 13.08 16.88
CA ASP A 280 3.98 13.70 16.40
C ASP A 280 3.65 13.30 14.97
N ILE A 281 4.65 13.26 14.08
CA ILE A 281 4.46 12.80 12.71
C ILE A 281 4.08 11.31 12.68
N PHE A 282 4.79 10.46 13.42
CA PHE A 282 4.47 9.02 13.44
C PHE A 282 3.09 8.73 14.01
N ARG A 283 2.68 9.44 15.06
CA ARG A 283 1.33 9.34 15.62
C ARG A 283 0.30 9.78 14.59
N TYR A 284 0.48 10.95 13.99
CA TYR A 284 -0.43 11.49 12.98
C TYR A 284 -0.61 10.53 11.80
N VAL A 285 0.48 9.97 11.26
CA VAL A 285 0.46 9.01 10.15
C VAL A 285 -0.30 7.73 10.51
N LYS A 286 -0.06 7.19 11.72
CA LYS A 286 -0.80 6.01 12.21
C LYS A 286 -2.28 6.29 12.40
N ASP A 287 -2.63 7.47 12.92
CA ASP A 287 -4.01 7.90 13.12
C ASP A 287 -4.74 8.10 11.77
N GLU A 288 -4.10 8.71 10.78
CA GLU A 288 -4.63 8.83 9.41
C GLU A 288 -4.87 7.46 8.80
N PHE A 289 -3.87 6.56 8.87
CA PHE A 289 -4.02 5.20 8.38
C PHE A 289 -5.20 4.48 9.03
N GLN A 290 -5.30 4.54 10.36
CA GLN A 290 -6.40 3.92 11.09
C GLN A 290 -7.76 4.52 10.70
N ARG A 291 -7.85 5.83 10.47
CA ARG A 291 -9.08 6.49 10.01
C ARG A 291 -9.49 6.06 8.61
N TRP A 292 -8.55 5.97 7.66
CA TRP A 292 -8.84 5.57 6.29
C TRP A 292 -9.22 4.09 6.21
N CYS A 293 -8.47 3.23 6.90
CA CYS A 293 -8.80 1.81 7.03
C CYS A 293 -10.12 1.61 7.78
N GLY A 294 -10.39 2.38 8.84
CA GLY A 294 -11.67 2.34 9.54
C GLY A 294 -12.85 2.70 8.63
N THR A 295 -12.69 3.71 7.78
CA THR A 295 -13.73 4.03 6.78
C THR A 295 -13.94 2.88 5.80
N PHE A 296 -12.85 2.28 5.29
CA PHE A 296 -12.96 1.12 4.42
C PHE A 296 -13.66 -0.05 5.14
N HIS A 297 -13.27 -0.35 6.38
CA HIS A 297 -13.94 -1.35 7.21
C HIS A 297 -15.45 -1.06 7.31
N ASP A 298 -15.85 0.13 7.74
CA ASP A 298 -17.25 0.53 7.92
C ASP A 298 -18.07 0.41 6.63
N VAL A 299 -17.53 0.88 5.50
CA VAL A 299 -18.16 0.74 4.17
C VAL A 299 -18.33 -0.74 3.83
N THR A 300 -17.29 -1.54 4.07
CA THR A 300 -17.38 -2.98 3.81
C THR A 300 -18.27 -3.72 4.80
N GLN A 301 -18.66 -3.19 5.96
CA GLN A 301 -19.64 -3.86 6.81
C GLN A 301 -21.07 -3.44 6.47
N SER A 302 -21.27 -2.15 6.16
CA SER A 302 -22.60 -1.57 5.94
C SER A 302 -23.11 -1.69 4.49
N ASN A 303 -22.22 -1.56 3.49
CA ASN A 303 -22.60 -1.38 2.09
C ASN A 303 -21.58 -2.00 1.11
N LYS A 304 -21.33 -3.31 1.23
CA LYS A 304 -20.35 -4.04 0.39
C LYS A 304 -20.58 -3.87 -1.12
N ASP A 305 -21.80 -3.61 -1.55
CA ASP A 305 -22.15 -3.52 -2.98
C ASP A 305 -21.78 -2.17 -3.61
N ASN A 306 -21.50 -1.13 -2.79
CA ASN A 306 -21.12 0.20 -3.24
C ASN A 306 -19.62 0.39 -3.45
N ILE A 307 -18.82 -0.64 -3.17
CA ILE A 307 -17.38 -0.62 -3.36
C ILE A 307 -16.91 -1.89 -4.08
N LYS A 308 -16.15 -1.70 -5.15
CA LYS A 308 -15.45 -2.79 -5.82
C LYS A 308 -14.01 -2.39 -6.10
N ILE A 309 -13.07 -3.29 -5.82
CA ILE A 309 -11.64 -3.14 -6.07
C ILE A 309 -11.19 -4.37 -6.86
N ARG A 310 -10.97 -4.18 -8.15
CA ARG A 310 -10.48 -5.17 -9.10
C ARG A 310 -8.97 -5.10 -9.17
N PHE A 311 -8.32 -6.25 -9.08
CA PHE A 311 -6.88 -6.38 -9.25
C PHE A 311 -6.56 -7.14 -10.54
N LEU A 312 -5.64 -6.58 -11.31
CA LEU A 312 -5.14 -7.18 -12.55
C LEU A 312 -3.62 -7.00 -12.65
N VAL A 313 -2.88 -8.10 -12.65
CA VAL A 313 -1.45 -8.08 -12.98
C VAL A 313 -1.32 -7.92 -14.49
N GLY A 314 -0.62 -6.88 -14.94
CA GLY A 314 -0.38 -6.67 -16.35
C GLY A 314 0.27 -5.34 -16.70
N ASP A 315 0.85 -5.30 -17.89
CA ASP A 315 1.39 -4.07 -18.47
C ASP A 315 0.24 -3.18 -18.99
N ALA A 316 0.28 -1.90 -18.65
CA ALA A 316 -0.78 -0.95 -18.96
C ALA A 316 -1.05 -0.80 -20.47
N LEU A 317 -0.03 -0.95 -21.32
CA LEU A 317 -0.17 -0.84 -22.78
C LEU A 317 -0.86 -2.08 -23.38
N HIS A 318 -0.77 -3.22 -22.71
CA HIS A 318 -1.44 -4.45 -23.12
C HIS A 318 -2.84 -4.55 -22.53
N VAL A 319 -3.02 -4.15 -21.27
CA VAL A 319 -4.30 -4.23 -20.55
C VAL A 319 -5.34 -3.28 -21.17
N CYS A 320 -4.98 -2.06 -21.53
CA CYS A 320 -5.94 -1.07 -22.03
C CYS A 320 -6.68 -1.52 -23.31
N PRO A 321 -6.00 -2.02 -24.37
CA PRO A 321 -6.67 -2.58 -25.54
C PRO A 321 -7.57 -3.77 -25.21
N THR A 322 -7.13 -4.69 -24.34
CA THR A 322 -7.94 -5.84 -23.93
C THR A 322 -9.21 -5.43 -23.21
N LEU A 323 -9.13 -4.48 -22.28
CA LEU A 323 -10.31 -3.96 -21.58
C LEU A 323 -11.30 -3.30 -22.56
N ARG A 324 -10.80 -2.59 -23.57
CA ARG A 324 -11.63 -1.98 -24.61
C ARG A 324 -12.36 -3.03 -25.47
N GLN A 325 -11.63 -4.05 -25.93
CA GLN A 325 -12.24 -5.15 -26.70
C GLN A 325 -13.31 -5.87 -25.87
N SER A 326 -13.03 -6.14 -24.60
CA SER A 326 -13.99 -6.78 -23.70
C SER A 326 -15.22 -5.91 -23.41
N SER A 327 -15.09 -4.58 -23.35
CA SER A 327 -16.24 -3.68 -23.17
C SER A 327 -17.15 -3.63 -24.39
N ASP A 328 -16.60 -3.85 -25.59
CA ASP A 328 -17.36 -3.89 -26.84
C ASP A 328 -18.12 -5.22 -27.00
N ASP A 329 -17.63 -6.31 -26.36
CA ASP A 329 -18.21 -7.66 -26.49
C ASP A 329 -19.15 -8.08 -25.34
N SER A 330 -19.06 -7.53 -24.11
CA SER A 330 -20.08 -7.63 -23.03
C SER A 330 -19.68 -6.94 -21.71
N PRO A 331 -20.63 -6.40 -20.91
CA PRO A 331 -20.36 -5.64 -19.68
C PRO A 331 -19.99 -6.47 -18.42
N LEU A 332 -19.70 -7.77 -18.54
CA LEU A 332 -19.37 -8.65 -17.41
C LEU A 332 -17.94 -9.17 -17.52
N LEU A 333 -16.99 -8.40 -16.96
CA LEU A 333 -15.55 -8.70 -17.02
C LEU A 333 -15.12 -9.84 -16.08
N CYS A 334 -14.84 -11.00 -16.67
CA CYS A 334 -13.72 -11.88 -16.33
C CYS A 334 -12.91 -12.05 -17.62
N VAL A 335 -11.67 -11.55 -17.66
CA VAL A 335 -10.83 -11.66 -18.85
C VAL A 335 -10.02 -12.95 -18.75
N SER A 336 -10.40 -13.95 -19.53
CA SER A 336 -9.57 -15.12 -19.80
C SER A 336 -8.49 -14.71 -20.80
N VAL A 337 -7.26 -14.49 -20.34
CA VAL A 337 -6.10 -14.41 -21.22
C VAL A 337 -5.49 -15.81 -21.26
N GLU A 338 -5.83 -16.58 -22.28
CA GLU A 338 -5.08 -17.79 -22.61
C GLU A 338 -3.74 -17.38 -23.23
N SER A 339 -2.69 -18.10 -22.81
CA SER A 339 -1.27 -17.86 -23.08
C SER A 339 -0.85 -18.02 -24.53
#